data_AF-M4BCM9-F1
#
_entry.id   AF-M4BCM9-F1
#
_cell.length_a   1.000
_cell.length_b   1.000
_cell.length_c   1.000
_cell.angle_alpha   90.00
_cell.angle_beta   90.00
_cell.angle_gamma   90.00
#
_symmetry.space_group_name_H-M   'P 1'
#
loop_
_entity.id
_entity.type
_entity.pdbx_description
1 polymer ?
#
loop_
_entity_poly.entity_id
_entity_poly.type
_entity_poly.pdbx_seq_one_letter_code
_entity_poly.pdbx_strand_id
1 'polypeptide(L)'
;MEKYVLRGDAAAALAASVLEQTPSILQKKRQRQTTIHHGHKVVSQEHVQYLKEELDEAKTTANMLSILEALEQLFVSLEMLEKTRIGVALTRLFRRAEAPEVQCRAKKLLKQWKSRAKTAMRRRGRRVETYGRNYAD
;
A
#
# COMPACT_ATOMS: atom_id res chain seq x y z
N MET A 1 23.40 4.04 46.01
CA MET A 1 23.59 3.23 44.78
C MET A 1 25.08 3.14 44.52
N GLU A 2 25.72 2.09 45.05
CA GLU A 2 27.14 1.86 44.85
C GLU A 2 27.36 1.21 43.48
N LYS A 3 28.21 1.83 42.66
CA LYS A 3 28.60 1.31 41.34
C LYS A 3 29.75 0.34 41.53
N TYR A 4 29.46 -0.96 41.50
CA TYR A 4 30.51 -1.98 41.45
C TYR A 4 31.17 -1.97 40.07
N VAL A 5 32.44 -1.57 40.02
CA VAL A 5 33.29 -1.69 38.82
C VAL A 5 34.11 -2.96 38.98
N LEU A 6 33.74 -4.02 38.26
CA LEU A 6 34.54 -5.23 38.13
C LEU A 6 35.84 -4.91 37.36
N ARG A 7 37.00 -5.16 37.97
CA ARG A 7 38.31 -5.08 37.31
C ARG A 7 38.98 -6.45 37.29
N GLY A 8 39.66 -6.75 36.18
CA GLY A 8 40.52 -7.93 36.03
C GLY A 8 39.79 -9.22 35.65
N ASP A 9 40.34 -10.36 36.06
CA ASP A 9 39.97 -11.72 35.64
C ASP A 9 38.49 -12.07 35.84
N ALA A 10 37.81 -11.42 36.80
CA ALA A 10 36.37 -11.56 37.01
C ALA A 10 35.53 -11.04 35.83
N ALA A 11 36.02 -10.04 35.09
CA ALA A 11 35.36 -9.55 33.87
C ALA A 11 35.61 -10.49 32.68
N ALA A 12 36.78 -11.13 32.61
CA ALA A 12 37.13 -12.09 31.57
C ALA A 12 36.34 -13.40 31.71
N ALA A 13 36.16 -13.90 32.95
CA ALA A 13 35.33 -15.07 33.23
C ALA A 13 33.84 -14.85 32.88
N LEU A 14 33.33 -13.64 33.10
CA LEU A 14 31.96 -13.28 32.73
C LEU A 14 31.81 -13.15 31.20
N ALA A 15 32.83 -12.60 30.51
CA ALA A 15 32.84 -12.54 29.05
C ALA A 15 32.92 -13.93 28.40
N ALA A 16 33.72 -14.85 28.95
CA ALA A 16 33.81 -16.23 28.47
C ALA A 16 32.49 -17.00 28.68
N SER A 17 31.82 -16.78 29.82
CA SER A 17 30.51 -17.38 30.11
C SER A 17 29.39 -16.86 29.19
N VAL A 18 29.48 -15.61 28.72
CA VAL A 18 28.52 -15.00 27.78
C VAL A 18 28.72 -15.51 26.35
N LEU A 19 29.95 -15.88 25.98
CA LEU A 19 30.26 -16.44 24.65
C LEU A 19 29.72 -17.87 24.48
N GLU A 20 29.78 -18.70 25.52
CA GLU A 20 29.25 -20.08 25.46
C GLU A 20 27.72 -20.18 25.59
N GLN A 21 27.03 -19.12 26.03
CA GLN A 21 25.57 -19.08 26.13
C GLN A 21 24.89 -18.32 24.97
N THR A 22 25.38 -18.47 23.74
CA THR A 22 24.66 -17.98 22.55
C THR A 22 24.00 -19.12 21.78
N PRO A 23 22.79 -19.58 22.16
CA PRO A 23 21.97 -20.33 21.24
C PRO A 23 21.48 -19.38 20.14
N SER A 24 22.05 -19.54 18.93
CA SER A 24 21.39 -19.27 17.65
C SER A 24 20.63 -17.93 17.52
N ILE A 25 21.34 -16.80 17.36
CA ILE A 25 20.70 -15.50 17.00
C ILE A 25 20.70 -15.24 15.48
N LEU A 26 21.36 -16.08 14.69
CA LEU A 26 21.30 -15.97 13.23
C LEU A 26 20.22 -16.92 12.71
N GLN A 27 19.28 -16.36 11.94
CA GLN A 27 18.24 -17.05 11.18
C GLN A 27 16.87 -17.27 11.87
N LYS A 28 16.32 -16.25 12.50
CA LYS A 28 14.88 -16.00 12.28
C LYS A 28 14.76 -14.92 11.23
N LYS A 29 14.73 -15.34 9.95
CA LYS A 29 14.02 -14.57 8.92
C LYS A 29 12.63 -14.40 9.48
N ARG A 30 12.39 -13.27 10.15
CA ARG A 30 11.07 -12.84 10.59
C ARG A 30 10.27 -12.79 9.30
N GLN A 31 9.55 -13.88 9.02
CA GLN A 31 8.53 -13.90 8.01
C GLN A 31 7.55 -12.85 8.50
N ARG A 32 7.73 -11.64 7.95
CA ARG A 32 6.88 -10.51 8.26
C ARG A 32 5.55 -10.89 7.67
N GLN A 33 4.74 -11.55 8.48
CA GLN A 33 3.33 -11.66 8.25
C GLN A 33 2.87 -10.23 8.01
N THR A 34 2.54 -9.91 6.76
CA THR A 34 1.94 -8.64 6.44
C THR A 34 0.57 -8.70 7.06
N THR A 35 0.45 -8.21 8.30
CA THR A 35 -0.85 -8.02 8.95
C THR A 35 -1.72 -7.31 7.92
N ILE A 36 -2.75 -7.99 7.44
CA ILE A 36 -3.77 -7.37 6.61
C ILE A 36 -4.44 -6.40 7.55
N HIS A 37 -3.92 -5.17 7.61
CA HIS A 37 -4.33 -4.20 8.62
C HIS A 37 -5.82 -3.89 8.53
N HIS A 38 -6.50 -4.23 7.41
CA HIS A 38 -7.89 -3.92 7.14
C HIS A 38 -8.53 -5.05 6.31
N GLY A 39 -9.37 -5.89 6.92
CA GLY A 39 -10.16 -6.90 6.20
C GLY A 39 -11.12 -6.30 5.16
N HIS A 40 -11.49 -5.02 5.32
CA HIS A 40 -12.32 -4.26 4.38
C HIS A 40 -11.60 -3.76 3.11
N LYS A 41 -10.30 -4.02 2.91
CA LYS A 41 -9.54 -3.54 1.74
C LYS A 41 -9.50 -4.52 0.57
N VAL A 42 -10.11 -5.70 0.70
CA VAL A 42 -10.21 -6.65 -0.41
C VAL A 42 -11.35 -6.20 -1.31
N VAL A 43 -10.99 -5.46 -2.36
CA VAL A 43 -11.94 -5.05 -3.39
C VAL A 43 -11.86 -6.07 -4.52
N SER A 44 -13.00 -6.68 -4.85
CA SER A 44 -13.10 -7.62 -5.97
C SER A 44 -12.82 -6.91 -7.29
N GLN A 45 -12.00 -7.53 -8.13
CA GLN A 45 -11.68 -6.97 -9.45
C GLN A 45 -12.93 -6.76 -10.30
N GLU A 46 -13.83 -7.73 -10.28
CA GLU A 46 -15.11 -7.74 -10.98
C GLU A 46 -15.99 -6.55 -10.57
N HIS A 47 -16.06 -6.23 -9.28
CA HIS A 47 -16.87 -5.12 -8.81
C HIS A 47 -16.37 -3.76 -9.33
N VAL A 48 -15.05 -3.57 -9.37
CA VAL A 48 -14.45 -2.35 -9.95
C VAL A 48 -14.63 -2.30 -11.46
N GLN A 49 -14.60 -3.45 -12.13
CA GLN A 49 -14.86 -3.56 -13.56
C GLN A 49 -16.30 -3.16 -13.88
N TYR A 50 -17.26 -3.69 -13.12
CA TYR A 50 -18.68 -3.36 -13.21
C TYR A 50 -18.93 -1.86 -13.01
N LEU A 51 -18.39 -1.27 -11.93
CA LEU A 51 -18.52 0.18 -11.70
C LEU A 51 -17.89 1.02 -12.81
N LYS A 52 -16.81 0.53 -13.45
CA LYS A 52 -16.18 1.21 -14.59
C LYS A 52 -17.07 1.16 -15.83
N GLU A 53 -17.72 0.04 -16.09
CA GLU A 53 -18.69 -0.10 -17.20
C GLU A 53 -19.91 0.78 -16.96
N GLU A 54 -20.46 0.74 -15.75
CA GLU A 54 -21.61 1.58 -15.36
C GLU A 54 -21.27 3.08 -15.40
N LEU A 55 -20.03 3.46 -15.07
CA LEU A 55 -19.54 4.83 -15.21
C LEU A 55 -19.44 5.29 -16.67
N ASP A 56 -19.04 4.38 -17.58
CA ASP A 56 -18.95 4.67 -19.02
C ASP A 56 -20.36 4.74 -19.65
N GLU A 57 -21.34 4.01 -19.12
CA GLU A 57 -22.75 4.00 -19.58
C GLU A 57 -23.62 5.10 -18.96
N ALA A 58 -23.23 5.64 -17.80
CA ALA A 58 -23.99 6.65 -17.09
C ALA A 58 -24.18 7.91 -17.95
N LYS A 59 -25.43 8.20 -18.31
CA LYS A 59 -25.84 9.43 -19.03
C LYS A 59 -26.39 10.50 -18.08
N THR A 60 -26.97 10.08 -16.96
CA THR A 60 -27.62 10.96 -15.99
C THR A 60 -26.63 11.42 -14.92
N THR A 61 -26.67 12.70 -14.56
CA THR A 61 -25.83 13.30 -13.52
C THR A 61 -25.99 12.61 -12.16
N ALA A 62 -27.21 12.25 -11.77
CA ALA A 62 -27.48 11.52 -10.53
C ALA A 62 -26.78 10.14 -10.48
N ASN A 63 -26.81 9.39 -11.59
CA ASN A 63 -26.13 8.09 -11.69
C ASN A 63 -24.62 8.27 -11.61
N MET A 64 -24.06 9.28 -12.30
CA MET A 64 -22.63 9.60 -12.21
C MET A 64 -22.21 9.90 -10.77
N LEU A 65 -23.00 10.68 -10.02
CA LEU A 65 -22.71 11.01 -8.62
C LEU A 65 -22.78 9.79 -7.70
N SER A 66 -23.79 8.95 -7.87
CA SER A 66 -23.94 7.67 -7.16
C SER A 66 -22.70 6.78 -7.34
N ILE A 67 -22.26 6.60 -8.59
CA ILE A 67 -21.10 5.75 -8.90
C ILE A 67 -19.81 6.36 -8.35
N LEU A 68 -19.66 7.69 -8.44
CA LEU A 68 -18.50 8.38 -7.84
C LEU A 68 -18.45 8.22 -6.32
N GLU A 69 -19.60 8.20 -5.65
CA GLU A 69 -19.69 7.97 -4.21
C GLU A 69 -19.32 6.53 -3.83
N ALA A 70 -19.83 5.55 -4.58
CA ALA A 70 -19.41 4.16 -4.44
C ALA A 70 -17.89 4.00 -4.63
N LEU A 71 -17.33 4.66 -5.65
CA LEU A 71 -15.88 4.64 -5.91
C LEU A 71 -15.04 5.36 -4.84
N GLU A 72 -15.61 6.31 -4.10
CA GLU A 72 -14.91 6.98 -3.00
C GLU A 72 -14.78 6.08 -1.77
N GLN A 73 -15.78 5.21 -1.54
CA GLN A 73 -15.76 4.24 -0.45
C GLN A 73 -14.78 3.08 -0.72
N LEU A 74 -14.54 2.77 -2.00
CA LEU A 74 -13.65 1.67 -2.38
C LEU A 74 -12.17 2.02 -2.24
N PHE A 75 -11.42 1.10 -1.64
CA PHE A 75 -9.96 1.19 -1.62
C PHE A 75 -9.35 0.67 -2.93
N VAL A 76 -9.18 1.55 -3.91
CA VAL A 76 -8.53 1.19 -5.17
C VAL A 76 -7.01 1.16 -5.00
N SER A 77 -6.42 -0.04 -5.09
CA SER A 77 -4.97 -0.26 -5.04
C SER A 77 -4.27 0.09 -6.36
N LEU A 78 -2.92 0.16 -6.35
CA LEU A 78 -2.15 0.38 -7.58
C LEU A 78 -2.40 -0.75 -8.61
N GLU A 79 -2.41 -2.00 -8.16
CA GLU A 79 -2.65 -3.16 -9.03
C GLU A 79 -4.05 -3.11 -9.65
N MET A 80 -5.04 -2.66 -8.87
CA MET A 80 -6.41 -2.48 -9.37
C MET A 80 -6.49 -1.38 -10.44
N LEU A 81 -5.83 -0.25 -10.21
CA LEU A 81 -5.75 0.83 -11.21
C LEU A 81 -5.08 0.36 -12.51
N GLU A 82 -4.01 -0.44 -12.41
CA GLU A 82 -3.30 -0.99 -13.57
C GLU A 82 -4.15 -2.01 -14.34
N LYS A 83 -4.87 -2.90 -13.63
CA LYS A 83 -5.70 -3.96 -14.24
C LYS A 83 -6.99 -3.42 -14.86
N THR A 84 -7.77 -2.63 -14.12
CA THR A 84 -9.10 -2.21 -14.58
C THR A 84 -9.07 -0.93 -15.42
N ARG A 85 -7.96 -0.17 -15.36
CA ARG A 85 -7.79 1.14 -15.99
C ARG A 85 -8.91 2.14 -15.65
N ILE A 86 -9.55 1.98 -14.48
CA ILE A 86 -10.66 2.84 -14.04
C ILE A 86 -10.29 4.32 -13.95
N GLY A 87 -9.01 4.64 -13.70
CA GLY A 87 -8.53 6.03 -13.73
C GLY A 87 -8.70 6.70 -15.09
N VAL A 88 -8.63 5.94 -16.19
CA VAL A 88 -8.86 6.46 -17.55
C VAL A 88 -10.35 6.72 -17.77
N ALA A 89 -11.22 5.81 -17.33
CA ALA A 89 -12.67 6.01 -17.37
C ALA A 89 -13.08 7.27 -16.59
N LEU A 90 -12.56 7.44 -15.38
CA LEU A 90 -12.80 8.63 -14.56
C LEU A 90 -12.29 9.93 -15.20
N THR A 91 -11.14 9.88 -15.89
CA THR A 91 -10.60 11.04 -16.63
C THR A 91 -11.47 11.39 -17.84
N ARG A 92 -11.98 10.38 -18.56
CA ARG A 92 -12.93 10.59 -19.66
C ARG A 92 -14.22 11.20 -19.15
N LEU A 93 -14.75 10.72 -18.02
CA LEU A 93 -15.93 11.29 -17.39
C LEU A 93 -15.68 12.74 -16.95
N PHE A 94 -14.54 13.03 -16.31
CA PHE A 94 -14.19 14.39 -15.91
C PHE A 94 -14.18 15.37 -17.10
N ARG A 95 -13.75 14.91 -18.29
CA ARG A 95 -13.73 15.73 -19.52
C ARG A 95 -15.11 15.87 -20.18
N ARG A 96 -16.00 14.89 -20.02
CA ARG A 96 -17.32 14.84 -20.67
C ARG A 96 -18.44 15.42 -19.82
N ALA A 97 -18.30 15.39 -18.49
CA ALA A 97 -19.34 15.85 -17.58
C ALA A 97 -19.49 17.37 -17.69
N GLU A 98 -20.70 17.84 -17.96
CA GLU A 98 -21.04 19.28 -17.97
C GLU A 98 -21.31 19.80 -16.55
N ALA A 99 -21.72 18.91 -15.64
CA ALA A 99 -22.03 19.26 -14.26
C ALA A 99 -20.76 19.53 -13.43
N PRO A 100 -20.60 20.73 -12.84
CA PRO A 100 -19.40 21.10 -12.09
C PRO A 100 -19.21 20.26 -10.82
N GLU A 101 -20.29 19.78 -10.21
CA GLU A 101 -20.25 18.93 -9.02
C GLU A 101 -19.59 17.57 -9.32
N VAL A 102 -19.98 16.95 -10.43
CA VAL A 102 -19.42 15.69 -10.92
C VAL A 102 -17.93 15.86 -11.21
N GLN A 103 -17.56 16.95 -11.90
CA GLN A 103 -16.16 17.27 -12.19
C GLN A 103 -15.34 17.46 -10.91
N CYS A 104 -15.86 18.18 -9.92
CA CYS A 104 -15.18 18.43 -8.66
C CYS A 104 -14.92 17.12 -7.89
N ARG A 105 -15.94 16.26 -7.77
CA ARG A 105 -15.80 14.94 -7.12
C ARG A 105 -14.82 14.03 -7.87
N ALA A 106 -14.92 13.96 -9.19
CA ALA A 106 -14.00 13.18 -10.02
C ALA A 106 -12.55 13.66 -9.87
N LYS A 107 -12.32 14.99 -9.84
CA LYS A 107 -11.00 15.59 -9.63
C LYS A 107 -10.43 15.25 -8.26
N LYS A 108 -11.25 15.27 -7.21
CA LYS A 108 -10.86 14.87 -5.85
C LYS A 108 -10.41 13.41 -5.84
N LEU A 109 -11.17 12.50 -6.45
CA LEU A 109 -10.84 11.08 -6.56
C LEU A 109 -9.54 10.84 -7.34
N LEU A 110 -9.39 11.47 -8.51
CA LEU A 110 -8.17 11.39 -9.30
C LEU A 110 -6.93 11.82 -8.51
N LYS A 111 -7.03 12.92 -7.74
CA LYS A 111 -5.93 13.40 -6.89
C LYS A 111 -5.57 12.39 -5.79
N GLN A 112 -6.58 11.82 -5.12
CA GLN A 112 -6.37 10.80 -4.09
C GLN A 112 -5.70 9.55 -4.67
N TRP A 113 -6.22 9.04 -5.78
CA TRP A 113 -5.70 7.84 -6.44
C TRP A 113 -4.27 8.08 -6.95
N LYS A 114 -3.97 9.24 -7.54
CA LYS A 114 -2.60 9.60 -7.97
C LYS A 114 -1.61 9.63 -6.80
N SER A 115 -2.01 10.20 -5.66
CA SER A 115 -1.16 10.22 -4.45
C SER A 115 -0.89 8.81 -3.91
N ARG A 116 -1.94 7.97 -3.85
CA ARG A 116 -1.84 6.57 -3.43
C ARG A 116 -0.96 5.76 -4.38
N ALA A 117 -1.18 5.89 -5.69
CA ALA A 117 -0.39 5.24 -6.73
C ALA A 117 1.10 5.63 -6.64
N LYS A 118 1.41 6.93 -6.52
CA LYS A 118 2.79 7.42 -6.34
C LYS A 118 3.46 6.81 -5.11
N THR A 119 2.73 6.72 -4.01
CA THR A 119 3.23 6.11 -2.77
C THR A 119 3.47 4.61 -2.93
N ALA A 120 2.56 3.90 -3.59
CA ALA A 120 2.68 2.48 -3.88
C ALA A 120 3.85 2.18 -4.84
N MET A 121 4.04 2.99 -5.89
CA MET A 121 5.16 2.89 -6.82
C MET A 121 6.50 3.11 -6.11
N ARG A 122 6.61 4.13 -5.24
CA ARG A 122 7.82 4.34 -4.42
C ARG A 122 8.13 3.15 -3.52
N ARG A 123 7.10 2.53 -2.92
CA ARG A 123 7.26 1.32 -2.12
C ARG A 123 7.73 0.14 -2.98
N ARG A 124 7.15 -0.02 -4.18
CA ARG A 124 7.57 -1.04 -5.16
C ARG A 124 9.03 -0.85 -5.56
N GLY A 125 9.44 0.36 -5.93
CA GLY A 125 10.82 0.71 -6.28
C GLY A 125 11.81 0.36 -5.16
N ARG A 126 11.55 0.80 -3.93
CA ARG A 126 12.39 0.44 -2.77
C ARG A 126 12.50 -1.07 -2.55
N ARG A 127 11.41 -1.83 -2.74
CA ARG A 127 11.47 -3.30 -2.63
C ARG A 127 12.35 -3.90 -3.73
N VAL A 128 12.27 -3.41 -4.96
CA VAL A 128 13.13 -3.86 -6.06
C VAL A 128 14.59 -3.50 -5.77
N GLU A 129 14.88 -2.30 -5.28
CA GLU A 129 16.24 -1.91 -4.87
C GLU A 129 16.79 -2.77 -3.71
N THR A 130 15.94 -3.12 -2.74
CA THR A 130 16.35 -3.87 -1.54
C THR A 130 16.47 -5.37 -1.80
N TYR A 131 15.58 -5.96 -2.61
CA TYR A 131 15.49 -7.41 -2.80
C TYR A 131 15.90 -7.87 -4.21
N GLY A 132 15.80 -7.00 -5.22
CA GLY A 132 16.22 -7.30 -6.60
C GLY A 132 17.72 -7.13 -6.83
N ARG A 133 18.40 -6.34 -5.98
CA ARG A 133 19.87 -6.24 -5.99
C ARG A 133 20.57 -7.52 -5.52
N ASN A 134 19.88 -8.37 -4.77
CA ASN A 134 20.40 -9.64 -4.27
C ASN A 134 20.30 -10.82 -5.27
N TYR A 135 19.87 -10.57 -6.51
CA TYR A 135 19.72 -11.58 -7.57
C TYR A 135 20.69 -11.36 -8.73
N ALA A 136 21.62 -10.40 -8.61
CA ALA A 136 22.51 -9.98 -9.69
C ALA A 136 24.01 -10.28 -9.43
N ASP A 137 24.33 -11.05 -8.39
CA ASP A 137 25.67 -11.61 -8.13
C ASP A 137 25.68 -13.12 -8.38
#